data_AF-A0A517YU96-F1
#
_entry.id   AF-A0A517YU96-F1
#
_cell.length_a   1.000
_cell.length_b   1.000
_cell.length_c   1.000
_cell.angle_alpha   90.00
_cell.angle_beta   90.00
_cell.angle_gamma   90.00
#
_symmetry.space_group_name_H-M   'P 1'
#
loop_
_entity.id
_entity.type
_entity.pdbx_description
1 polymer ?
#
loop_
_entity_poly.entity_id
_entity_poly.type
_entity_poly.pdbx_seq_one_letter_code
_entity_poly.pdbx_strand_id
1 'polypeptide(L)' 'MNDQPAKPKSRKCSNPNCDHLTDESNPNYPFCSDRCRTVDLAKWRDELYMISRTIEEDDLEEDV' A
#
# COMPACT_ATOMS: atom_id res chain seq x y z
N MET A 1 -9.87 -8.66 36.28
CA MET A 1 -10.00 -7.82 35.07
C MET A 1 -9.54 -8.66 33.91
N ASN A 2 -10.41 -8.98 32.95
CA ASN A 2 -10.04 -9.77 31.78
C ASN A 2 -9.85 -8.80 30.60
N ASP A 3 -8.63 -8.27 30.48
CA ASP A 3 -8.22 -7.44 29.35
C ASP A 3 -7.74 -8.39 28.24
N GLN A 4 -8.67 -8.85 27.41
CA GLN A 4 -8.28 -9.55 26.19
C GLN A 4 -7.88 -8.51 25.14
N PRO A 5 -6.68 -8.59 24.55
CA PRO A 5 -6.28 -7.68 23.50
C PRO A 5 -7.25 -7.82 22.32
N ALA A 6 -7.79 -6.68 21.86
CA ALA A 6 -8.69 -6.66 20.74
C ALA A 6 -8.00 -7.27 19.50
N LYS A 7 -8.70 -8.17 18.81
CA LYS A 7 -8.18 -8.83 17.61
C LYS A 7 -7.84 -7.78 16.53
N PRO A 8 -6.66 -7.85 15.88
CA PRO A 8 -6.28 -6.88 14.88
C PRO A 8 -7.23 -6.92 13.67
N LYS A 9 -7.52 -5.76 13.11
CA LYS A 9 -8.47 -5.61 12.00
C LYS A 9 -7.79 -5.96 10.68
N SER A 10 -8.30 -6.96 9.97
CA SER A 10 -7.81 -7.34 8.64
C SER A 10 -8.17 -6.32 7.57
N ARG A 11 -7.22 -5.99 6.69
CA ARG A 11 -7.34 -5.11 5.52
C ARG A 11 -6.82 -5.82 4.27
N LYS A 12 -7.17 -5.31 3.08
CA LYS A 12 -6.63 -5.83 1.81
C LYS A 12 -5.11 -5.55 1.72
N CYS A 13 -4.36 -6.49 1.17
CA CYS A 13 -2.96 -6.30 0.80
C CYS A 13 -2.78 -5.04 -0.06
N SER A 14 -1.71 -4.28 0.21
CA SER A 14 -1.46 -3.02 -0.52
C SER A 14 -1.05 -3.21 -1.97
N ASN A 15 -0.56 -4.39 -2.36
CA ASN A 15 -0.32 -4.67 -3.78
C ASN A 15 -1.67 -4.86 -4.49
N PRO A 16 -2.05 -4.00 -5.45
CA PRO A 16 -3.36 -4.03 -6.09
C PRO A 16 -3.62 -5.29 -6.94
N ASN A 17 -2.57 -6.05 -7.30
CA ASN A 17 -2.70 -7.33 -8.00
C ASN A 17 -2.89 -8.51 -7.03
N CYS A 18 -3.16 -8.25 -5.75
CA CYS A 18 -3.26 -9.25 -4.70
C CYS A 18 -4.56 -9.09 -3.92
N ASP A 19 -5.30 -10.19 -3.73
CA ASP A 19 -6.59 -10.21 -3.01
C ASP A 19 -6.49 -10.77 -1.59
N HIS A 20 -5.28 -11.05 -1.10
CA HIS A 20 -5.09 -11.52 0.27
C HIS A 20 -5.41 -10.43 1.30
N LEU A 21 -5.99 -10.85 2.42
CA LEU A 21 -6.14 -10.03 3.61
C LEU A 21 -4.88 -10.11 4.47
N THR A 22 -4.52 -8.99 5.11
CA THR A 22 -3.43 -8.88 6.07
C THR A 22 -3.84 -7.96 7.21
N ASP A 23 -3.23 -8.10 8.38
CA ASP A 23 -3.43 -7.23 9.53
C ASP A 23 -2.09 -6.83 10.14
N GLU A 24 -2.11 -5.96 11.15
CA GLU A 24 -0.92 -5.39 11.79
C GLU A 24 -0.06 -6.43 12.54
N SER A 25 -0.56 -7.65 12.77
CA SER A 25 0.25 -8.74 13.34
C SER A 25 1.14 -9.43 12.31
N ASN A 26 0.88 -9.24 11.00
CA ASN A 26 1.73 -9.76 9.95
C ASN A 26 3.01 -8.92 9.86
N PRO A 27 4.23 -9.50 9.96
CA PRO A 27 5.49 -8.77 9.83
C PRO A 27 5.64 -8.07 8.47
N ASN A 28 4.90 -8.51 7.45
CA ASN A 28 4.94 -7.94 6.11
C ASN A 28 3.89 -6.85 5.89
N TYR A 29 3.04 -6.54 6.89
CA TYR A 29 2.03 -5.50 6.79
C TYR A 29 2.66 -4.18 6.31
N PRO A 30 2.09 -3.51 5.29
CA PRO A 30 0.73 -3.65 4.76
C PRO A 30 0.59 -4.59 3.54
N PHE A 31 1.60 -5.43 3.29
CA PHE A 31 1.57 -6.49 2.27
C PHE A 31 1.32 -7.86 2.91
N CYS A 32 0.85 -8.83 2.13
CA CYS A 32 0.68 -10.20 2.64
C CYS A 32 2.02 -10.97 2.73
N SER A 33 3.05 -10.55 2.00
CA SER A 33 4.36 -11.23 1.91
C SER A 33 5.44 -10.34 1.29
N ASP A 34 6.72 -10.67 1.47
CA ASP A 34 7.86 -10.03 0.79
C ASP A 34 7.70 -9.94 -0.73
N ARG A 35 7.19 -11.00 -1.37
CA ARG A 35 6.92 -11.02 -2.82
C ARG A 35 6.05 -9.83 -3.25
N CYS A 36 4.98 -9.53 -2.49
CA CYS A 36 4.05 -8.46 -2.85
C CYS A 36 4.69 -7.08 -2.68
N ARG A 37 5.57 -6.91 -1.68
CA ARG A 37 6.37 -5.70 -1.46
C ARG A 37 7.35 -5.48 -2.62
N THR A 38 8.06 -6.52 -3.06
CA THR A 38 9.00 -6.42 -4.19
C THR A 38 8.29 -6.13 -5.51
N VAL A 39 7.15 -6.78 -5.78
CA VAL A 39 6.38 -6.53 -7.00
C VAL A 39 5.82 -5.11 -7.03
N ASP A 40 5.33 -4.60 -5.90
CA ASP A 40 4.87 -3.21 -5.81
C ASP A 40 6.00 -2.22 -6.11
N LEU A 41 7.19 -2.44 -5.52
CA LEU A 41 8.38 -1.64 -5.79
C LEU A 41 8.82 -1.72 -7.26
N ALA A 42 8.71 -2.88 -7.90
CA ALA A 42 9.02 -3.02 -9.32
C ALA A 42 8.07 -2.18 -10.19
N LYS A 43 6.77 -2.13 -9.85
CA LYS A 43 5.81 -1.26 -10.57
C LYS A 43 6.14 0.23 -10.41
N TRP A 44 6.61 0.65 -9.24
CA TRP A 44 7.12 2.01 -9.04
C TRP A 44 8.30 2.30 -9.96
N ARG A 45 9.30 1.42 -9.98
CA ARG A 45 10.49 1.56 -10.82
C ARG A 45 10.13 1.57 -12.31
N ASP A 46 9.17 0.76 -12.72
CA ASP A 46 8.76 0.61 -14.11
C ASP A 46 7.71 1.68 -14.53
N GLU A 47 7.50 2.71 -13.69
CA GLU A 47 6.58 3.83 -13.92
C GLU A 47 5.13 3.40 -14.22
N LEU A 48 4.72 2.23 -13.73
CA LEU A 48 3.37 1.70 -13.93
C LEU A 48 2.32 2.37 -13.03
N TYR A 49 2.76 3.06 -11.98
CA TYR A 49 1.92 3.95 -11.18
C TYR A 49 2.01 5.38 -11.74
N MET A 50 1.35 5.60 -12.88
CA MET A 50 1.29 6.88 -13.58
C MET A 50 -0.10 7.50 -13.47
N ILE A 51 -0.18 8.81 -13.22
CA ILE A 51 -1.43 9.57 -13.29
C ILE A 51 -1.60 10.07 -14.73
N SER A 52 -2.58 9.54 -15.46
CA SER A 52 -2.73 9.79 -16.91
C SER A 52 -3.51 11.08 -17.26
N ARG A 53 -3.47 12.11 -16.40
CA ARG A 53 -4.16 13.38 -16.66
C ARG A 53 -3.19 14.44 -17.19
N THR A 54 -3.73 15.46 -17.84
CA THR A 54 -2.96 16.65 -18.21
C THR A 54 -2.49 17.39 -16.96
N ILE A 55 -1.29 17.98 -17.05
CA ILE A 55 -0.75 18.87 -16.02
C ILE A 55 -1.59 20.14 -16.01
N GLU A 56 -2.08 20.52 -14.83
CA GLU A 56 -2.83 21.75 -14.58
C GLU A 56 -1.91 22.79 -13.91
N GLU A 57 -2.31 24.05 -13.89
CA GLU A 57 -1.50 25.15 -13.34
C GLU A 57 -1.18 24.93 -11.85
N ASP A 58 -2.16 24.43 -11.10
CA ASP A 58 -2.04 24.05 -9.68
C ASP A 58 -0.98 22.95 -9.43
N ASP A 59 -0.63 22.12 -10.44
CA ASP A 59 0.40 21.08 -10.29
C ASP A 59 1.83 21.65 -10.29
N LEU A 60 1.99 22.89 -10.77
CA LEU A 60 3.28 23.56 -10.93
C LEU A 60 3.62 24.45 -9.73
N GLU A 61 2.68 24.65 -8.81
CA GLU A 61 2.90 25.40 -7.60
C GLU A 61 3.76 24.55 -6.62
N GLU A 62 5.04 24.93 -6.45
CA GLU A 62 5.86 24.37 -5.38
C GLU A 62 5.39 24.98 -4.04
N ASP A 63 4.95 24.14 -3.09
CA ASP A 63 4.65 24.55 -1.72
C ASP A 63 5.93 25.13 -1.06
N VAL A 64 6.11 26.46 -1.12
CA VAL A 64 7.20 27.21 -0.46
C VAL A 64 6.94 27.39 1.04
#